data_AF-A0A6C0CM14-F1
#
_entry.id   AF-A0A6C0CM14-F1
#
_cell.length_a   1.000
_cell.length_b   1.000
_cell.length_c   1.000
_cell.angle_alpha   90.00
_cell.angle_beta   90.00
_cell.angle_gamma   90.00
#
_symmetry.space_group_name_H-M   'P 1'
#
loop_
_entity.id
_entity.type
_entity.pdbx_description
1 polymer ?
#
loop_
_entity_poly.entity_id
_entity_poly.type
_entity_poly.pdbx_seq_one_letter_code
_entity_poly.pdbx_strand_id
1 'polypeptide(L)'
;MDISNNLYTDWESYRLSDMINVPIVRYGKSINKLYKNEYERYLHDFPNSIASKYISLLNIENCTHEGMIIKLLDNVIQDHKFKPNTNDDIYIHLRLGDIVLADNDVRFNRKLSPKEICINGLLLKYGQVEMYYFFPWSHYYDKLKKITKNGASKKIKIVGGCHRKNKGIDESIEILRLYKIQLEKYGYEVEFKIGGNPDEDFITLSNAKYCIEGGGGYGKLIKNYRLFKKLDFE
;
A
#
# COMPACT_ATOMS: atom_id res chain seq x y z
N MET A 1 -23.72 6.44 -6.43
CA MET A 1 -22.30 6.82 -6.26
C MET A 1 -21.53 5.93 -7.21
N ASP A 2 -20.99 6.48 -8.28
CA ASP A 2 -20.34 5.71 -9.34
C ASP A 2 -18.90 5.41 -8.91
N ILE A 3 -18.74 4.42 -8.04
CA ILE A 3 -17.41 3.86 -7.76
C ILE A 3 -17.07 3.11 -9.04
N SER A 4 -16.29 3.71 -9.92
CA SER A 4 -15.80 3.02 -11.11
C SER A 4 -15.19 1.69 -10.66
N ASN A 5 -15.80 0.58 -11.05
CA ASN A 5 -15.58 -0.76 -10.48
C ASN A 5 -14.18 -1.34 -10.73
N ASN A 6 -13.25 -0.54 -11.26
CA ASN A 6 -11.94 -1.03 -11.63
C ASN A 6 -10.95 -0.83 -10.48
N LEU A 7 -11.02 -1.71 -9.48
CA LEU A 7 -9.99 -1.83 -8.43
C LEU A 7 -8.68 -2.44 -8.96
N TYR A 8 -8.66 -2.89 -10.21
CA TYR A 8 -7.63 -3.69 -10.81
C TYR A 8 -6.99 -2.98 -12.01
N THR A 9 -5.71 -3.25 -12.25
CA THR A 9 -4.96 -2.72 -13.39
C THR A 9 -4.11 -3.82 -14.01
N ASP A 10 -3.45 -3.52 -15.13
CA ASP A 10 -2.48 -4.43 -15.79
C ASP A 10 -1.21 -4.72 -14.96
N TRP A 11 -1.21 -4.37 -13.67
CA TRP A 11 -0.15 -4.60 -12.70
C TRP A 11 -0.37 -5.89 -11.88
N GLU A 12 -0.94 -6.92 -12.52
CA GLU A 12 -1.20 -8.20 -11.84
C GLU A 12 0.07 -8.77 -11.22
N SER A 13 -0.04 -9.19 -9.97
CA SER A 13 1.09 -9.80 -9.25
C SER A 13 2.34 -8.92 -9.13
N TYR A 14 2.21 -7.61 -9.37
CA TYR A 14 3.21 -6.63 -9.00
C TYR A 14 3.16 -6.37 -7.49
N ARG A 15 4.32 -6.50 -6.85
CA ARG A 15 4.51 -6.54 -5.39
C ARG A 15 5.75 -5.73 -5.03
N LEU A 16 5.66 -4.40 -5.17
CA LEU A 16 6.75 -3.45 -4.94
C LEU A 16 7.52 -3.75 -3.63
N SER A 17 6.78 -3.81 -2.51
CA SER A 17 7.41 -4.02 -1.20
C SER A 17 8.09 -5.38 -1.08
N ASP A 18 7.51 -6.45 -1.62
CA ASP A 18 8.11 -7.78 -1.52
C ASP A 18 9.42 -7.82 -2.31
N MET A 19 9.43 -7.23 -3.51
CA MET A 19 10.62 -7.16 -4.34
C MET A 19 11.72 -6.31 -3.73
N ILE A 20 11.40 -5.29 -2.94
CA ILE A 20 12.40 -4.46 -2.24
C ILE A 20 12.90 -5.15 -0.97
N ASN A 21 12.01 -5.71 -0.16
CA ASN A 21 12.33 -6.08 1.22
C ASN A 21 12.55 -7.58 1.46
N VAL A 22 12.20 -8.45 0.49
CA VAL A 22 12.16 -9.90 0.73
C VAL A 22 13.04 -10.63 -0.29
N PRO A 23 14.35 -10.82 -0.01
CA PRO A 23 15.28 -11.49 -0.93
C PRO A 23 14.79 -12.87 -1.37
N ILE A 24 14.17 -13.64 -0.48
CA ILE A 24 13.63 -14.97 -0.82
C ILE A 24 12.46 -14.89 -1.81
N VAL A 25 11.67 -13.80 -1.83
CA VAL A 25 10.66 -13.59 -2.87
C VAL A 25 11.35 -13.22 -4.18
N ARG A 26 12.29 -12.27 -4.13
CA ARG A 26 13.00 -11.77 -5.31
C ARG A 26 13.78 -12.85 -6.05
N TYR A 27 14.56 -13.67 -5.35
CA TYR A 27 15.39 -14.73 -5.95
C TYR A 27 14.74 -16.11 -5.88
N GLY A 28 13.55 -16.20 -5.28
CA GLY A 28 12.77 -17.42 -5.25
C GLY A 28 12.14 -17.75 -6.60
N LYS A 29 11.49 -18.92 -6.65
CA LYS A 29 10.81 -19.42 -7.85
C LYS A 29 9.81 -18.40 -8.39
N SER A 30 9.86 -18.15 -9.69
CA SER A 30 8.89 -17.25 -10.32
C SER A 30 7.48 -17.83 -10.30
N ILE A 31 6.49 -16.95 -10.16
CA ILE A 31 5.07 -17.32 -10.37
C ILE A 31 4.78 -17.65 -11.83
N ASN A 32 5.57 -17.13 -12.76
CA ASN A 32 5.50 -17.45 -14.18
C ASN A 32 6.64 -18.41 -14.52
N LYS A 33 6.30 -19.64 -14.95
CA LYS A 33 7.28 -20.71 -15.22
C LYS A 33 8.25 -20.41 -16.36
N LEU A 34 8.02 -19.34 -17.15
CA LEU A 34 8.93 -18.89 -18.20
C LEU A 34 10.23 -18.28 -17.66
N TYR A 35 10.25 -17.83 -16.40
CA TYR A 35 11.42 -17.21 -15.79
C TYR A 35 11.97 -18.06 -14.64
N LYS A 36 13.28 -17.99 -14.41
CA LYS A 36 13.94 -18.76 -13.36
C LYS A 36 13.51 -18.30 -11.97
N ASN A 37 13.35 -16.99 -11.79
CA ASN A 37 13.01 -16.35 -10.52
C ASN A 37 12.18 -15.07 -10.72
N GLU A 38 11.64 -14.52 -9.63
CA GLU A 38 10.87 -13.27 -9.71
C GLU A 38 11.71 -12.08 -10.17
N TYR A 39 13.00 -12.04 -9.87
CA TYR A 39 13.90 -10.99 -10.36
C TYR A 39 13.86 -10.88 -11.89
N GLU A 40 14.11 -11.98 -12.60
CA GLU A 40 14.06 -12.03 -14.06
C GLU A 40 12.68 -11.65 -14.60
N ARG A 41 11.62 -12.17 -13.97
CA ARG A 41 10.24 -11.83 -14.36
C ARG A 41 9.97 -10.34 -14.26
N TYR A 42 10.38 -9.68 -13.17
CA TYR A 42 10.13 -8.25 -12.99
C TYR A 42 10.88 -7.39 -13.99
N LEU A 43 12.14 -7.75 -14.32
CA LEU A 43 12.89 -7.04 -15.35
C LEU A 43 12.24 -7.15 -16.73
N HIS A 44 11.55 -8.26 -17.01
CA HIS A 44 10.82 -8.45 -18.27
C HIS A 44 9.41 -7.81 -18.26
N ASP A 45 8.58 -8.15 -17.28
CA ASP A 45 7.16 -7.80 -17.26
C ASP A 45 6.94 -6.34 -16.81
N PHE A 46 7.86 -5.78 -16.00
CA PHE A 46 7.76 -4.44 -15.43
C PHE A 46 9.06 -3.62 -15.57
N PRO A 47 9.67 -3.53 -16.77
CA PRO A 47 11.05 -3.06 -16.96
C PRO A 47 11.29 -1.62 -16.45
N ASN A 48 10.26 -0.77 -16.49
CA ASN A 48 10.36 0.63 -16.09
C ASN A 48 9.88 0.92 -14.66
N SER A 49 9.44 -0.12 -13.93
CA SER A 49 8.92 0.01 -12.57
C SER A 49 10.00 0.39 -11.56
N ILE A 50 9.57 0.94 -10.42
CA ILE A 50 10.44 1.22 -9.28
C ILE A 50 11.11 -0.07 -8.83
N ALA A 51 10.37 -1.18 -8.72
CA ALA A 51 10.93 -2.45 -8.29
C ALA A 51 12.04 -2.91 -9.23
N SER A 52 11.83 -2.89 -10.55
CA SER A 52 12.82 -3.36 -11.53
C SER A 52 14.06 -2.48 -11.58
N LYS A 53 13.89 -1.15 -11.56
CA LYS A 53 15.02 -0.22 -11.46
C LYS A 53 15.80 -0.41 -10.17
N TYR A 54 15.10 -0.50 -9.05
CA TYR A 54 15.70 -0.71 -7.73
C TYR A 54 16.52 -2.00 -7.67
N ILE A 55 15.93 -3.14 -8.05
CA ILE A 55 16.63 -4.43 -7.98
C ILE A 55 17.80 -4.51 -8.96
N SER A 56 17.73 -3.83 -10.11
CA SER A 56 18.84 -3.79 -11.09
C SER A 56 20.07 -3.05 -10.56
N LEU A 57 19.86 -2.08 -9.67
CA LEU A 57 20.93 -1.31 -9.02
C LEU A 57 21.40 -1.96 -7.72
N LEU A 58 20.67 -2.96 -7.23
CA LEU A 58 20.94 -3.55 -5.93
C LEU A 58 22.17 -4.46 -5.99
N ASN A 59 23.31 -3.93 -5.57
CA ASN A 59 24.47 -4.76 -5.26
C ASN A 59 24.32 -5.37 -3.85
N ILE A 60 23.85 -6.63 -3.79
CA ILE A 60 23.56 -7.34 -2.53
C ILE A 60 24.78 -7.39 -1.61
N GLU A 61 25.98 -7.54 -2.16
CA GLU A 61 27.22 -7.68 -1.38
C GLU A 61 27.54 -6.44 -0.52
N ASN A 62 27.02 -5.28 -0.92
CA ASN A 62 27.28 -4.00 -0.25
C ASN A 62 26.02 -3.37 0.40
N CYS A 63 24.84 -3.96 0.23
CA CYS A 63 23.57 -3.45 0.76
C CYS A 63 23.19 -4.12 2.10
N THR A 64 24.02 -3.93 3.13
CA THR A 64 23.79 -4.54 4.47
C THR A 64 23.10 -3.60 5.47
N HIS A 65 22.92 -2.32 5.11
CA HIS A 65 22.32 -1.31 5.99
C HIS A 65 20.97 -0.82 5.49
N GLU A 66 19.95 -0.82 6.38
CA GLU A 66 18.58 -0.36 6.08
C GLU A 66 18.55 1.07 5.48
N GLY A 67 19.39 1.97 6.00
CA GLY A 67 19.50 3.34 5.48
C GLY A 67 20.15 3.44 4.09
N MET A 68 20.96 2.47 3.66
CA MET A 68 21.50 2.43 2.30
C MET A 68 20.45 1.98 1.29
N ILE A 69 19.62 1.01 1.67
CA ILE A 69 18.50 0.50 0.87
C ILE A 69 17.48 1.60 0.61
N ILE A 70 17.06 2.35 1.63
CA ILE A 70 16.09 3.44 1.45
C ILE A 70 16.68 4.60 0.62
N LYS A 71 17.98 4.91 0.76
CA LYS A 71 18.65 5.91 -0.10
C LYS A 71 18.66 5.49 -1.57
N LEU A 72 18.94 4.22 -1.86
CA LEU A 72 18.87 3.70 -3.23
C LEU A 72 17.44 3.81 -3.78
N LEU A 73 16.43 3.50 -2.96
CA LEU A 73 15.03 3.67 -3.34
C LEU A 73 14.67 5.15 -3.62
N ASP A 74 15.14 6.09 -2.80
CA ASP A 74 14.93 7.53 -3.04
C ASP A 74 15.52 7.95 -4.38
N ASN A 75 16.75 7.52 -4.72
CA ASN A 75 17.34 7.81 -6.04
C ASN A 75 16.45 7.34 -7.19
N VAL A 76 15.97 6.08 -7.13
CA VAL A 76 15.05 5.53 -8.15
C VAL A 76 13.76 6.34 -8.26
N ILE A 77 13.23 6.84 -7.15
CA ILE A 77 12.01 7.66 -7.12
C ILE A 77 12.27 9.09 -7.63
N GLN A 78 13.42 9.68 -7.31
CA GLN A 78 13.81 10.99 -7.84
C GLN A 78 13.96 10.96 -9.36
N ASP A 79 14.41 9.84 -9.93
CA ASP A 79 14.53 9.66 -11.38
C ASP A 79 13.22 9.20 -12.06
N HIS A 80 12.17 8.96 -11.28
CA HIS A 80 10.88 8.55 -11.83
C HIS A 80 10.16 9.70 -12.54
N LYS A 81 9.57 9.44 -13.71
CA LYS A 81 8.89 10.44 -14.56
C LYS A 81 7.66 11.04 -13.89
N PHE A 82 6.91 10.21 -13.16
CA PHE A 82 5.74 10.66 -12.41
C PHE A 82 6.15 11.49 -11.18
N LYS A 83 5.62 12.71 -11.08
CA LYS A 83 5.76 13.60 -9.92
C LYS A 83 4.35 13.97 -9.45
N PRO A 84 3.95 13.57 -8.22
CA PRO A 84 2.61 13.83 -7.74
C PRO A 84 2.45 15.30 -7.38
N ASN A 85 1.30 15.88 -7.72
CA ASN A 85 0.88 17.15 -7.14
C ASN A 85 0.07 16.86 -5.87
N THR A 86 0.75 16.90 -4.72
CA THR A 86 0.11 16.73 -3.40
C THR A 86 -0.10 18.09 -2.76
N ASN A 87 -1.31 18.31 -2.25
CA ASN A 87 -1.71 19.51 -1.51
C ASN A 87 -1.84 19.20 0.00
N ASP A 88 -2.49 20.07 0.75
CA ASP A 88 -2.79 19.88 2.17
C ASP A 88 -3.94 18.87 2.43
N ASP A 89 -4.37 18.09 1.43
CA ASP A 89 -5.34 17.01 1.61
C ASP A 89 -4.73 15.83 2.39
N ILE A 90 -5.60 15.01 2.96
CA ILE A 90 -5.22 13.81 3.68
C ILE A 90 -5.27 12.62 2.74
N TYR A 91 -4.18 11.88 2.64
CA TYR A 91 -4.10 10.66 1.86
C TYR A 91 -4.17 9.45 2.78
N ILE A 92 -5.04 8.49 2.49
CA ILE A 92 -5.17 7.24 3.26
C ILE A 92 -4.90 6.08 2.33
N HIS A 93 -3.95 5.22 2.68
CA HIS A 93 -3.77 3.94 2.00
C HIS A 93 -4.66 2.88 2.62
N LEU A 94 -5.57 2.30 1.82
CA LEU A 94 -6.35 1.12 2.20
C LEU A 94 -5.91 -0.07 1.36
N ARG A 95 -5.63 -1.20 2.03
CA ARG A 95 -5.44 -2.46 1.30
C ARG A 95 -6.80 -3.01 0.88
N LEU A 96 -6.95 -3.28 -0.41
CA LEU A 96 -8.16 -3.83 -1.01
C LEU A 96 -7.81 -5.12 -1.74
N GLY A 97 -8.84 -5.81 -2.23
CA GLY A 97 -8.69 -6.99 -3.07
C GLY A 97 -8.65 -8.30 -2.31
N ASP A 98 -7.79 -9.22 -2.74
CA ASP A 98 -7.68 -10.56 -2.18
C ASP A 98 -7.46 -10.61 -0.66
N ILE A 99 -6.80 -9.59 -0.09
CA ILE A 99 -6.55 -9.53 1.36
C ILE A 99 -7.84 -9.47 2.19
N VAL A 100 -8.92 -8.89 1.66
CA VAL A 100 -10.19 -8.79 2.40
C VAL A 100 -10.97 -10.10 2.38
N LEU A 101 -10.45 -11.11 1.68
CA LEU A 101 -10.94 -12.48 1.68
C LEU A 101 -10.17 -13.39 2.65
N ALA A 102 -9.16 -12.86 3.36
CA ALA A 102 -8.38 -13.64 4.30
C ALA A 102 -9.28 -14.26 5.38
N ASP A 103 -9.12 -15.56 5.61
CA ASP A 103 -9.84 -16.36 6.59
C ASP A 103 -8.96 -16.79 7.77
N ASN A 104 -7.72 -16.29 7.80
CA ASN A 104 -6.68 -16.64 8.76
C ASN A 104 -6.32 -15.48 9.70
N ASP A 105 -7.29 -14.62 10.04
CA ASP A 105 -7.10 -13.67 11.14
C ASP A 105 -6.78 -14.43 12.42
N VAL A 106 -5.66 -14.09 13.06
CA VAL A 106 -5.13 -14.84 14.21
C VAL A 106 -6.05 -14.83 15.42
N ARG A 107 -6.99 -13.89 15.49
CA ARG A 107 -7.93 -13.73 16.62
C ARG A 107 -9.22 -14.51 16.40
N PHE A 108 -9.67 -14.63 15.15
CA PHE A 108 -11.00 -15.15 14.83
C PHE A 108 -10.97 -16.50 14.11
N ASN A 109 -9.85 -16.84 13.46
CA ASN A 109 -9.68 -18.08 12.69
C ASN A 109 -10.84 -18.39 11.73
N ARG A 110 -11.39 -17.33 11.12
CA ARG A 110 -12.45 -17.37 10.10
C ARG A 110 -12.38 -16.12 9.21
N LYS A 111 -13.07 -16.17 8.07
CA LYS A 111 -13.32 -14.98 7.25
C LYS A 111 -14.15 -13.97 8.04
N LEU A 112 -13.69 -12.72 8.03
CA LEU A 112 -14.43 -11.57 8.56
C LEU A 112 -15.27 -10.94 7.45
N SER A 113 -16.45 -10.44 7.81
CA SER A 113 -17.24 -9.59 6.90
C SER A 113 -16.58 -8.23 6.70
N PRO A 114 -16.88 -7.50 5.59
CA PRO A 114 -16.41 -6.13 5.37
C PRO A 114 -16.55 -5.21 6.59
N LYS A 115 -17.71 -5.26 7.27
CA LYS A 115 -17.98 -4.46 8.47
C LYS A 115 -17.06 -4.85 9.63
N GLU A 116 -16.85 -6.15 9.85
CA GLU A 116 -15.94 -6.63 10.89
C GLU A 116 -14.49 -6.26 10.60
N ILE A 117 -14.06 -6.29 9.33
CA ILE A 117 -12.73 -5.82 8.90
C ILE A 117 -12.57 -4.33 9.22
N CYS A 118 -13.57 -3.49 8.90
CA CYS A 118 -13.53 -2.06 9.23
C CYS A 118 -13.41 -1.82 10.75
N ILE A 119 -14.09 -2.60 11.58
CA ILE A 119 -14.11 -2.42 13.04
C ILE A 119 -12.84 -2.95 13.68
N ASN A 120 -12.44 -4.18 13.34
CA ASN A 120 -11.41 -4.94 14.05
C ASN A 120 -10.05 -4.90 13.34
N GLY A 121 -9.99 -4.47 12.08
CA GLY A 121 -8.85 -4.73 11.21
C GLY A 121 -8.71 -6.21 10.86
N LEU A 122 -7.67 -6.53 10.07
CA LEU A 122 -7.21 -7.88 9.75
C LEU A 122 -5.79 -8.06 10.29
N LEU A 123 -5.65 -8.87 11.33
CA LEU A 123 -4.38 -9.20 11.98
C LEU A 123 -3.93 -10.58 11.52
N LEU A 124 -2.87 -10.63 10.71
CA LEU A 124 -2.38 -11.87 10.11
C LEU A 124 -0.98 -12.20 10.62
N LYS A 125 -0.65 -13.50 10.62
CA LYS A 125 0.69 -13.99 10.96
C LYS A 125 1.58 -14.03 9.71
N TYR A 126 2.75 -13.41 9.79
CA TYR A 126 3.82 -13.49 8.79
C TYR A 126 5.09 -14.03 9.46
N GLY A 127 5.38 -15.32 9.25
CA GLY A 127 6.42 -16.02 10.00
C GLY A 127 6.05 -16.11 11.48
N GLN A 128 6.88 -15.56 12.37
CA GLN A 128 6.62 -15.49 13.82
C GLN A 128 6.00 -14.17 14.27
N VAL A 129 5.74 -13.24 13.34
CA VAL A 129 5.27 -11.89 13.67
C VAL A 129 3.81 -11.74 13.27
N GLU A 130 2.99 -11.18 14.17
CA GLU A 130 1.64 -10.73 13.86
C GLU A 130 1.68 -9.29 13.37
N MET A 131 0.97 -9.00 12.29
CA MET A 131 0.87 -7.64 11.76
C MET A 131 -0.51 -7.36 11.20
N TYR A 132 -0.96 -6.12 11.38
CA TYR A 132 -2.15 -5.65 10.70
C TYR A 132 -1.85 -5.56 9.21
N TYR A 133 -2.55 -6.37 8.43
CA TYR A 133 -2.64 -6.18 6.98
C TYR A 133 -3.70 -5.12 6.67
N PHE A 134 -4.76 -5.06 7.46
CA PHE A 134 -5.75 -3.99 7.38
C PHE A 134 -5.93 -3.40 8.79
N PHE A 135 -5.71 -2.10 8.98
CA PHE A 135 -5.90 -1.49 10.29
C PHE A 135 -7.39 -1.29 10.61
N PRO A 136 -7.80 -1.35 11.89
CA PRO A 136 -9.15 -1.00 12.31
C PRO A 136 -9.44 0.49 12.10
N TRP A 137 -10.72 0.86 11.99
CA TRP A 137 -11.18 2.23 11.88
C TRP A 137 -10.59 3.17 12.96
N SER A 138 -10.43 2.67 14.19
CA SER A 138 -9.85 3.45 15.30
C SER A 138 -8.46 3.98 14.97
N HIS A 139 -7.62 3.18 14.28
CA HIS A 139 -6.29 3.60 13.83
C HIS A 139 -6.36 4.85 12.95
N TYR A 140 -7.20 4.81 11.91
CA TYR A 140 -7.34 5.92 10.97
C TYR A 140 -7.97 7.13 11.65
N TYR A 141 -9.01 6.93 12.46
CA TYR A 141 -9.70 8.03 13.15
C TYR A 141 -8.80 8.79 14.13
N ASP A 142 -7.96 8.08 14.89
CA ASP A 142 -7.04 8.72 15.83
C ASP A 142 -5.97 9.56 15.11
N LYS A 143 -5.43 9.06 13.99
CA LYS A 143 -4.50 9.82 13.15
C LYS A 143 -5.18 11.01 12.47
N LEU A 144 -6.40 10.85 11.95
CA LEU A 144 -7.18 11.92 11.32
C LEU A 144 -7.38 13.11 12.27
N LYS A 145 -7.70 12.86 13.54
CA LYS A 145 -7.83 13.92 14.55
C LYS A 145 -6.54 14.72 14.73
N LYS A 146 -5.38 14.04 14.76
CA LYS A 146 -4.07 14.70 14.91
C LYS A 146 -3.72 15.52 13.66
N ILE A 147 -3.86 14.91 12.49
CA ILE A 147 -3.55 15.53 11.20
C ILE A 147 -4.42 16.78 10.95
N THR A 148 -5.72 16.71 11.23
CA THR A 148 -6.63 17.85 11.06
C THR A 148 -6.28 19.00 12.00
N LYS A 149 -5.88 18.71 13.25
CA LYS A 149 -5.38 19.75 14.17
C LYS A 149 -4.11 20.42 13.68
N ASN A 150 -3.30 19.73 12.87
CA ASN A 150 -2.07 20.22 12.28
C ASN A 150 -2.28 20.93 10.92
N GLY A 151 -3.52 21.34 10.61
CA GLY A 151 -3.84 22.21 9.47
C GLY A 151 -4.17 21.49 8.17
N ALA A 152 -4.35 20.17 8.17
CA ALA A 152 -4.79 19.45 6.99
C ALA A 152 -6.22 19.87 6.58
N SER A 153 -6.48 19.87 5.26
CA SER A 153 -7.82 20.08 4.74
C SER A 153 -8.75 18.94 5.17
N LYS A 154 -10.06 19.20 5.16
CA LYS A 154 -11.07 18.15 5.39
C LYS A 154 -11.36 17.32 4.12
N LYS A 155 -10.46 17.31 3.15
CA LYS A 155 -10.56 16.46 1.97
C LYS A 155 -9.65 15.25 2.12
N ILE A 156 -10.21 14.06 1.90
CA ILE A 156 -9.55 12.77 2.01
C ILE A 156 -9.50 12.10 0.64
N LYS A 157 -8.30 11.68 0.25
CA LYS A 157 -8.06 10.79 -0.89
C LYS A 157 -7.74 9.40 -0.39
N ILE A 158 -8.68 8.47 -0.55
CA ILE A 158 -8.45 7.06 -0.25
C ILE A 158 -7.78 6.43 -1.48
N VAL A 159 -6.56 5.95 -1.29
CA VAL A 159 -5.73 5.29 -2.30
C VAL A 159 -5.70 3.80 -2.02
N GLY A 160 -5.96 2.98 -3.03
CA GLY A 160 -5.91 1.53 -2.88
C GLY A 160 -6.13 0.78 -4.19
N GLY A 161 -5.81 -0.50 -4.21
CA GLY A 161 -5.98 -1.32 -5.39
C GLY A 161 -5.88 -2.80 -5.08
N CYS A 162 -6.20 -3.61 -6.08
CA CYS A 162 -6.11 -5.06 -6.03
C CYS A 162 -4.98 -5.54 -6.95
N HIS A 163 -4.09 -6.39 -6.42
CA HIS A 163 -2.97 -6.95 -7.18
C HIS A 163 -3.31 -8.32 -7.81
N ARG A 164 -4.54 -8.82 -7.62
CA ARG A 164 -5.03 -10.09 -8.19
C ARG A 164 -6.35 -9.88 -8.92
N LYS A 165 -6.45 -10.36 -10.14
CA LYS A 165 -7.67 -10.17 -10.93
C LYS A 165 -8.89 -10.81 -10.26
N ASN A 166 -10.00 -10.06 -10.18
CA ASN A 166 -11.30 -10.52 -9.70
C ASN A 166 -11.31 -11.16 -8.28
N LYS A 167 -10.42 -10.72 -7.38
CA LYS A 167 -10.41 -11.19 -5.98
C LYS A 167 -10.85 -10.09 -5.03
N GLY A 168 -11.88 -10.38 -4.22
CA GLY A 168 -12.34 -9.54 -3.12
C GLY A 168 -12.91 -8.18 -3.55
N ILE A 169 -13.42 -8.09 -4.79
CA ILE A 169 -13.89 -6.83 -5.37
C ILE A 169 -15.13 -6.32 -4.63
N ASP A 170 -16.14 -7.16 -4.45
CA ASP A 170 -17.40 -6.78 -3.79
C ASP A 170 -17.16 -6.41 -2.32
N GLU A 171 -16.36 -7.21 -1.60
CA GLU A 171 -15.99 -6.90 -0.22
C GLU A 171 -15.20 -5.59 -0.11
N SER A 172 -14.33 -5.30 -1.08
CA SER A 172 -13.57 -4.05 -1.12
C SER A 172 -14.45 -2.84 -1.40
N ILE A 173 -15.41 -2.97 -2.32
CA ILE A 173 -16.40 -1.92 -2.60
C ILE A 173 -17.23 -1.64 -1.36
N GLU A 174 -17.66 -2.67 -0.62
CA GLU A 174 -18.40 -2.49 0.62
C GLU A 174 -17.54 -1.81 1.70
N ILE A 175 -16.26 -2.17 1.84
CA ILE A 175 -15.32 -1.47 2.73
C ILE A 175 -15.21 0.01 2.36
N LEU A 176 -14.99 0.33 1.08
CA LEU A 176 -14.89 1.70 0.60
C LEU A 176 -16.17 2.50 0.91
N ARG A 177 -17.34 1.91 0.68
CA ARG A 177 -18.64 2.50 1.01
C ARG A 177 -18.76 2.79 2.50
N LEU A 178 -18.42 1.83 3.36
CA LEU A 178 -18.46 1.99 4.81
C LEU A 178 -17.51 3.09 5.29
N TYR A 179 -16.28 3.13 4.78
CA TYR A 179 -15.32 4.20 5.09
C TYR A 179 -15.84 5.57 4.66
N LYS A 180 -16.41 5.69 3.46
CA LYS A 180 -16.94 6.95 2.97
C LYS A 180 -18.10 7.47 3.81
N ILE A 181 -19.10 6.61 4.10
CA ILE A 181 -20.22 6.96 4.99
C ILE A 181 -19.70 7.46 6.34
N GLN A 182 -18.73 6.73 6.91
CA GLN A 182 -18.20 7.07 8.22
C GLN A 182 -17.42 8.41 8.19
N LEU A 183 -16.59 8.64 7.17
CA LEU A 183 -15.80 9.86 7.04
C LEU A 183 -16.67 11.09 6.73
N GLU A 184 -17.64 10.97 5.82
CA GLU A 184 -18.58 12.04 5.50
C GLU A 184 -19.43 12.44 6.72
N LYS A 185 -19.78 11.47 7.58
CA LYS A 185 -20.44 11.75 8.87
C LYS A 185 -19.60 12.65 9.80
N TYR A 186 -18.27 12.61 9.70
CA TYR A 186 -17.38 13.51 10.44
C TYR A 186 -17.02 14.80 9.67
N GLY A 187 -17.69 15.05 8.54
CA GLY A 187 -17.55 16.27 7.74
C GLY A 187 -16.32 16.28 6.84
N TYR A 188 -15.79 15.12 6.46
CA TYR A 188 -14.75 15.01 5.44
C TYR A 188 -15.36 14.83 4.04
N GLU A 189 -14.78 15.48 3.04
CA GLU A 189 -15.00 15.15 1.63
C GLU A 189 -14.15 13.93 1.25
N VAL A 190 -14.73 12.93 0.59
CA VAL A 190 -14.02 11.68 0.27
C VAL A 190 -13.97 11.44 -1.24
N GLU A 191 -12.75 11.39 -1.74
CA GLU A 191 -12.39 11.01 -3.11
C GLU A 191 -11.67 9.65 -3.11
N PHE A 192 -12.02 8.79 -4.06
CA PHE A 192 -11.39 7.49 -4.23
C PHE A 192 -10.40 7.54 -5.40
N LYS A 193 -9.13 7.20 -5.12
CA LYS A 193 -8.09 6.94 -6.13
C LYS A 193 -7.79 5.44 -6.12
N ILE A 194 -8.58 4.69 -6.88
CA ILE A 194 -8.60 3.23 -6.84
C ILE A 194 -8.18 2.61 -8.18
N GLY A 195 -7.50 1.46 -8.12
CA GLY A 195 -6.98 0.81 -9.32
C GLY A 195 -5.96 1.69 -10.05
N GLY A 196 -5.06 2.33 -9.29
CA GLY A 196 -3.96 3.11 -9.85
C GLY A 196 -2.76 2.23 -10.22
N ASN A 197 -1.73 2.88 -10.78
CA ASN A 197 -0.40 2.30 -10.88
C ASN A 197 0.22 2.24 -9.47
N PRO A 198 0.64 1.06 -8.98
CA PRO A 198 1.20 0.90 -7.65
C PRO A 198 2.46 1.75 -7.42
N ASP A 199 3.30 1.98 -8.43
CA ASP A 199 4.47 2.85 -8.27
C ASP A 199 4.06 4.32 -8.09
N GLU A 200 3.08 4.79 -8.85
CA GLU A 200 2.58 6.17 -8.74
C GLU A 200 1.83 6.41 -7.44
N ASP A 201 1.08 5.41 -6.97
CA ASP A 201 0.45 5.43 -5.66
C ASP A 201 1.49 5.45 -4.55
N PHE A 202 2.57 4.66 -4.67
CA PHE A 202 3.68 4.70 -3.72
C PHE A 202 4.31 6.09 -3.66
N ILE A 203 4.64 6.69 -4.82
CA ILE A 203 5.23 8.03 -4.89
C ILE A 203 4.25 9.06 -4.32
N THR A 204 2.97 8.98 -4.63
CA THR A 204 1.94 9.89 -4.11
C THR A 204 1.87 9.84 -2.59
N LEU A 205 1.67 8.64 -2.02
CA LEU A 205 1.51 8.43 -0.58
C LEU A 205 2.78 8.79 0.21
N SER A 206 3.94 8.52 -0.38
CA SER A 206 5.24 8.75 0.24
C SER A 206 5.68 10.22 0.22
N ASN A 207 5.12 11.04 -0.69
CA ASN A 207 5.43 12.48 -0.79
C ASN A 207 4.31 13.38 -0.26
N ALA A 208 3.10 12.86 -0.06
CA ALA A 208 1.99 13.63 0.50
C ALA A 208 2.38 14.25 1.85
N LYS A 209 1.98 15.49 2.09
CA LYS A 209 2.19 16.12 3.40
C LYS A 209 1.46 15.30 4.46
N TYR A 210 0.15 15.18 4.38
CA TYR A 210 -0.62 14.37 5.33
C TYR A 210 -0.95 13.00 4.75
N CYS A 211 -0.37 11.94 5.31
CA CYS A 211 -0.63 10.57 4.90
C CYS A 211 -0.88 9.66 6.10
N ILE A 212 -1.83 8.73 5.97
CA ILE A 212 -2.04 7.61 6.88
C ILE A 212 -1.79 6.33 6.08
N GLU A 213 -0.72 5.63 6.44
CA GLU A 213 -0.34 4.37 5.83
C GLU A 213 -1.31 3.24 6.22
N GLY A 214 -1.53 2.32 5.27
CA GLY A 214 -2.25 1.07 5.52
C GLY A 214 -1.32 -0.01 6.11
N GLY A 215 -1.83 -1.23 6.24
CA GLY A 215 -1.07 -2.35 6.78
C GLY A 215 -0.19 -3.11 5.78
N GLY A 216 0.44 -4.18 6.28
CA GLY A 216 1.31 -5.10 5.53
C GLY A 216 2.60 -4.46 5.00
N GLY A 217 3.34 -5.19 4.17
CA GLY A 217 4.66 -4.76 3.66
C GLY A 217 4.63 -3.43 2.91
N TYR A 218 3.64 -3.24 2.03
CA TYR A 218 3.51 -2.01 1.24
C TYR A 218 3.29 -0.75 2.10
N GLY A 219 2.39 -0.83 3.09
CA GLY A 219 2.19 0.24 4.06
C GLY A 219 3.41 0.51 4.93
N LYS A 220 4.09 -0.56 5.37
CA LYS A 220 5.37 -0.45 6.10
C LYS A 220 6.45 0.25 5.26
N LEU A 221 6.55 -0.07 3.97
CA LEU A 221 7.50 0.59 3.07
C LEU A 221 7.20 2.08 2.92
N ILE A 222 5.92 2.47 2.79
CA ILE A 222 5.49 3.88 2.76
C ILE A 222 5.95 4.58 4.04
N LYS A 223 5.66 4.01 5.22
CA LYS A 223 6.05 4.58 6.51
C LYS A 223 7.57 4.79 6.60
N ASN A 224 8.35 3.75 6.32
CA ASN A 224 9.81 3.80 6.40
C ASN A 224 10.39 4.87 5.47
N TYR A 225 9.87 5.00 4.26
CA TYR A 225 10.33 6.02 3.32
C TYR A 225 9.96 7.43 3.80
N ARG A 226 8.75 7.65 4.32
CA ARG A 226 8.33 8.94 4.87
C ARG A 226 9.19 9.37 6.06
N LEU A 227 9.55 8.44 6.95
CA LEU A 227 10.49 8.68 8.05
C LEU A 227 11.85 9.13 7.53
N PHE A 228 12.39 8.45 6.51
CA PHE A 228 13.63 8.86 5.86
C PHE A 228 13.57 10.28 5.27
N LYS A 229 12.44 10.65 4.64
CA LYS A 229 12.21 12.01 4.11
C LYS A 229 11.85 13.04 5.18
N LYS A 230 11.73 12.64 6.47
CA LYS A 230 11.27 13.49 7.58
C LYS A 230 9.90 14.11 7.33
N LEU A 231 9.00 13.34 6.72
CA LEU A 231 7.62 13.73 6.41
C LEU A 231 6.60 13.08 7.36
N ASP A 232 7.02 12.22 8.28
CA ASP A 232 6.11 11.62 9.25
C ASP A 232 5.76 12.61 10.37
N PHE A 233 4.53 12.54 10.87
CA PHE A 233 3.97 13.47 11.87
C PHE A 233 3.91 12.83 13.27
N GLU A 234 4.47 11.63 13.42
CA GLU A 234 4.60 10.92 14.70
C GLU A 234 5.79 11.40 15.53
#